data_AF-A0A3J5Z8E6-F1
#
_entry.id   AF-A0A3J5Z8E6-F1
#
_cell.length_a   1.000
_cell.length_b   1.000
_cell.length_c   1.000
_cell.angle_alpha   90.00
_cell.angle_beta   90.00
_cell.angle_gamma   90.00
#
_symmetry.space_group_name_H-M   'P 1'
#
loop_
_entity.id
_entity.type
_entity.pdbx_description
1 polymer ?
#
loop_
_entity_poly.entity_id
_entity_poly.type
_entity_poly.pdbx_seq_one_letter_code
_entity_poly.pdbx_strand_id
1 'polypeptide(L)'
;MRLTVGDIKFSESGYVSTNVEVEPGEYLCIPLSICTMHISVPLVEGKTLEQYKDEILGEARERISGMYKEIVCGGSQVLKPFKIEITSSPRDKLEERVTLLERFATDITHRLNLYTLK
;
A
#
# COMPACT_ATOMS: atom_id res chain seq x y z
N MET A 1 -5.71 -5.59 0.44
CA MET A 1 -4.31 -5.90 0.13
C MET A 1 -3.98 -7.19 0.85
N ARG A 2 -3.44 -8.19 0.14
CA ARG A 2 -3.03 -9.46 0.73
C ARG A 2 -1.51 -9.47 0.84
N LEU A 3 -0.99 -9.94 1.97
CA LEU A 3 0.45 -10.09 2.20
C LEU A 3 0.77 -11.58 2.23
N THR A 4 1.73 -11.98 1.41
CA THR A 4 2.20 -13.36 1.35
C THR A 4 3.66 -13.39 1.77
N VAL A 5 3.97 -14.21 2.78
CA VAL A 5 5.33 -14.34 3.33
C VAL A 5 6.01 -15.50 2.64
N GLY A 6 7.17 -15.24 2.03
CA GLY A 6 8.01 -16.28 1.43
C GLY A 6 8.79 -17.07 2.49
N ASP A 7 9.66 -17.97 2.02
CA ASP A 7 10.46 -18.81 2.90
C ASP A 7 11.36 -17.99 3.83
N ILE A 8 11.18 -18.22 5.13
CA ILE A 8 11.93 -17.52 6.17
C ILE A 8 13.33 -18.14 6.30
N LYS A 9 14.35 -17.29 6.16
CA LYS A 9 15.75 -17.66 6.26
C LYS A 9 16.34 -17.15 7.58
N PHE A 10 17.06 -18.04 8.25
CA PHE A 10 17.80 -17.73 9.47
C PHE A 10 19.27 -17.52 9.10
N SER A 11 19.79 -16.33 9.37
CA SER A 11 21.18 -15.98 9.08
C SER A 11 22.06 -16.13 10.31
N GLU A 12 23.29 -16.61 10.11
CA GLU A 12 24.35 -16.61 11.13
C GLU A 12 24.71 -15.19 11.60
N SER A 13 24.36 -14.16 10.81
CA SER A 13 24.53 -12.75 11.20
C SER A 13 23.53 -12.27 12.26
N GLY A 14 22.68 -13.15 12.81
CA GLY A 14 21.74 -12.80 13.88
C GLY A 14 20.46 -12.14 13.37
N TYR A 15 20.04 -12.46 12.14
CA TYR A 15 18.80 -11.94 11.55
C TYR A 15 17.95 -13.06 10.95
N VAL A 16 16.65 -12.81 10.95
CA VAL A 16 15.64 -13.60 10.25
C VAL A 16 15.12 -12.75 9.10
N SER A 17 15.18 -13.26 7.88
CA SER A 17 14.76 -12.49 6.70
C SER A 17 13.91 -13.29 5.73
N THR A 18 13.08 -12.58 4.98
CA THR A 18 12.25 -13.15 3.93
C THR A 18 11.79 -12.06 2.96
N ASN A 19 11.26 -12.49 1.83
CA ASN A 19 10.51 -11.61 0.93
C ASN A 19 9.04 -11.66 1.30
N VAL A 20 8.41 -10.48 1.36
CA VAL A 20 6.97 -10.32 1.50
C VAL A 20 6.44 -9.79 0.17
N GLU A 21 5.51 -10.54 -0.41
CA GLU A 21 4.80 -10.14 -1.62
C GLU A 21 3.50 -9.47 -1.26
N VAL A 22 3.22 -8.37 -1.96
CA VAL A 22 2.03 -7.56 -1.77
C VAL A 22 1.13 -7.76 -2.96
N GLU A 23 0.01 -8.43 -2.75
CA GLU A 23 -0.93 -8.73 -3.82
C GLU A 23 -2.14 -7.79 -3.76
N PRO A 24 -2.71 -7.44 -4.92
CA PRO A 24 -4.00 -6.80 -4.94
C PRO A 24 -5.03 -7.74 -4.32
N GLY A 25 -6.01 -7.20 -3.60
CA GLY A 25 -7.11 -8.01 -3.08
C GLY A 25 -7.92 -8.64 -4.22
N GLU A 26 -8.93 -9.45 -3.87
CA GLU A 26 -9.77 -10.25 -4.79
C GLU A 26 -10.45 -9.47 -5.94
N TYR A 27 -10.36 -8.15 -5.94
CA TYR A 27 -11.03 -7.24 -6.88
C TYR A 27 -10.23 -6.90 -8.14
N LEU A 28 -8.98 -7.36 -8.29
CA LEU A 28 -8.20 -7.13 -9.50
C LEU A 28 -7.94 -8.46 -10.21
N CYS A 29 -8.46 -8.58 -11.43
CA CYS A 29 -8.32 -9.74 -12.33
C CYS A 29 -6.89 -9.88 -12.90
N ILE A 30 -5.89 -9.28 -12.24
CA ILE A 30 -4.51 -9.19 -12.71
C ILE A 30 -3.62 -9.90 -11.68
N PRO A 31 -2.95 -11.01 -12.04
CA PRO A 31 -2.10 -11.80 -11.14
C PRO A 31 -0.71 -11.14 -10.99
N LEU A 32 -0.68 -9.86 -10.63
CA LEU A 32 0.56 -9.13 -10.44
C LEU A 32 0.75 -8.84 -8.96
N SER A 33 1.92 -9.21 -8.41
CA SER A 33 2.37 -8.61 -7.15
C SER A 33 2.58 -7.11 -7.39
N ILE A 34 1.97 -6.29 -6.53
CA ILE A 34 2.11 -4.83 -6.56
C ILE A 34 3.57 -4.47 -6.28
N CYS A 35 4.16 -5.13 -5.28
CA CYS A 35 5.56 -5.06 -4.98
C CYS A 35 6.01 -6.27 -4.15
N THR A 36 7.31 -6.54 -4.18
CA THR A 36 7.99 -7.49 -3.30
C THR A 36 8.98 -6.71 -2.45
N MET A 37 8.99 -6.94 -1.14
CA MET A 37 9.92 -6.28 -0.22
C MET A 37 10.69 -7.29 0.61
N HIS A 38 11.99 -7.04 0.78
CA HIS A 38 12.83 -7.84 1.66
C HIS A 38 12.74 -7.31 3.10
N ILE A 39 12.21 -8.11 4.02
CA ILE A 39 12.10 -7.79 5.44
C ILE A 39 13.19 -8.54 6.21
N SER A 40 13.76 -7.91 7.22
CA SER A 40 14.74 -8.52 8.10
C SER A 40 14.49 -8.05 9.53
N VAL A 41 14.36 -9.01 10.44
CA VAL A 41 14.12 -8.77 11.86
C VAL A 41 15.24 -9.44 12.68
N PRO A 42 15.62 -8.91 13.85
CA PRO A 42 16.65 -9.52 14.67
C PRO A 42 16.27 -10.94 15.13
N LEU A 43 17.24 -11.85 15.11
CA LEU A 43 17.09 -13.18 15.68
C LEU A 43 17.13 -13.09 17.21
N VAL A 44 16.05 -13.53 17.86
CA VAL A 44 15.88 -13.60 19.31
C VAL A 44 15.73 -15.06 19.74
N GLU A 45 16.51 -15.45 20.75
CA GLU A 45 16.47 -16.80 21.30
C GLU A 45 15.09 -17.11 21.90
N GLY A 46 14.59 -18.32 21.64
CA GLY A 46 13.29 -18.78 22.16
C GLY A 46 12.05 -18.29 21.40
N LYS A 47 12.19 -17.46 20.35
CA LYS A 47 11.06 -17.12 19.46
C LYS A 47 10.70 -18.28 18.52
N THR A 48 9.41 -18.49 18.32
CA THR A 48 8.88 -19.48 17.37
C THR A 48 8.78 -18.92 15.95
N LEU A 49 8.67 -19.79 14.96
CA LEU A 49 8.50 -19.39 13.56
C LEU A 49 7.24 -18.52 13.33
N GLU A 50 6.14 -18.83 14.02
CA GLU A 50 4.90 -18.05 13.92
C GLU A 50 5.08 -16.64 14.50
N GLN A 51 5.82 -16.49 15.60
CA GLN A 51 6.16 -15.17 16.14
C GLN A 51 6.99 -14.34 15.17
N TYR A 52 7.93 -14.97 14.44
CA TYR A 52 8.67 -14.29 13.39
C TYR A 52 7.78 -13.90 12.21
N LYS A 53 6.84 -14.75 11.79
CA LYS A 53 5.87 -14.40 10.74
C LYS A 53 5.05 -13.17 11.11
N ASP A 54 4.54 -13.11 12.34
CA ASP A 54 3.76 -11.97 12.82
C ASP A 54 4.58 -10.67 12.85
N GLU A 55 5.83 -10.73 13.30
CA GLU A 55 6.74 -9.59 13.34
C GLU A 55 7.11 -9.11 11.92
N ILE A 56 7.42 -10.04 11.02
CA ILE A 56 7.70 -9.76 9.60
C ILE A 56 6.49 -9.08 8.94
N LEU A 57 5.27 -9.57 9.22
CA LEU A 57 4.04 -8.96 8.70
C LEU A 57 3.81 -7.56 9.29
N GLY A 58 4.14 -7.35 10.57
CA GLY A 58 4.11 -6.04 11.22
C GLY A 58 5.02 -5.03 10.52
N GLU A 59 6.30 -5.39 10.36
CA GLU A 59 7.32 -4.60 9.67
C GLU A 59 6.93 -4.30 8.21
N ALA A 60 6.42 -5.29 7.49
CA ALA A 60 5.94 -5.09 6.12
C ALA A 60 4.81 -4.05 6.06
N ARG A 61 3.84 -4.11 6.99
CA ARG A 61 2.74 -3.13 7.07
C ARG A 61 3.25 -1.73 7.39
N GLU A 62 4.21 -1.61 8.30
CA GLU A 62 4.82 -0.31 8.63
C GLU A 62 5.52 0.29 7.41
N ARG A 63 6.34 -0.49 6.69
CA ARG A 63 6.98 -0.03 5.46
C ARG A 63 5.97 0.39 4.39
N ILE A 64 4.90 -0.38 4.20
CA ILE A 64 3.82 -0.01 3.27
C ILE A 64 3.17 1.31 3.67
N SER A 65 2.87 1.47 4.97
CA SER A 65 2.30 2.71 5.51
C SER A 65 3.24 3.90 5.30
N GLY A 66 4.54 3.71 5.52
CA GLY A 66 5.58 4.70 5.26
C GLY A 66 5.63 5.11 3.79
N MET A 67 5.70 4.15 2.86
CA MET A 67 5.68 4.42 1.41
C MET A 67 4.40 5.16 1.00
N TYR A 68 3.24 4.72 1.49
CA TYR A 68 1.96 5.37 1.17
C TYR A 68 1.95 6.82 1.65
N LYS A 69 2.41 7.09 2.88
CA LYS A 69 2.52 8.43 3.44
C LYS A 69 3.47 9.30 2.62
N GLU A 70 4.61 8.77 2.18
CA GLU A 70 5.56 9.49 1.35
C GLU A 70 4.95 9.85 -0.02
N ILE A 71 4.34 8.89 -0.70
CA ILE A 71 3.73 9.06 -2.03
C ILE A 71 2.54 10.02 -1.98
N VAL A 72 1.64 9.88 -1.01
CA VAL A 72 0.38 10.64 -0.95
C VAL A 72 0.54 12.00 -0.29
N CYS A 73 1.34 12.10 0.76
CA CYS A 73 1.48 13.32 1.57
C CYS A 73 2.81 14.05 1.35
N GLY A 74 3.65 13.61 0.40
CA GLY A 74 4.97 14.20 0.16
C GLY A 74 5.88 14.14 1.39
N GLY A 75 5.71 13.13 2.24
CA GLY A 75 6.46 12.96 3.49
C GLY A 75 6.04 13.85 4.66
N SER A 76 5.08 14.78 4.49
CA SER A 76 4.67 15.70 5.55
C SER A 76 3.22 15.48 6.03
N GLN A 77 3.15 15.10 7.31
CA GLN A 77 1.99 15.09 8.21
C GLN A 77 0.92 13.99 8.07
N VAL A 78 0.33 13.72 9.25
CA VAL A 78 -0.64 12.70 9.61
C VAL A 78 -1.73 12.53 8.56
N LEU A 79 -2.01 11.27 8.20
CA LEU A 79 -3.21 10.87 7.44
C LEU A 79 -4.44 11.35 8.22
N LYS A 80 -4.90 12.57 7.96
CA LYS A 80 -6.24 12.96 8.35
C LYS A 80 -7.15 12.07 7.51
N PRO A 81 -8.01 11.24 8.13
CA PRO A 81 -9.02 10.53 7.36
C PRO A 81 -9.76 11.60 6.55
N PHE A 82 -9.73 11.48 5.23
CA PHE A 82 -10.61 12.25 4.37
C PHE A 82 -12.02 11.82 4.75
N LYS A 83 -12.62 12.53 5.70
CA LYS A 83 -14.03 12.40 6.02
C LYS A 83 -14.75 12.97 4.81
N ILE A 84 -15.06 12.10 3.85
CA ILE A 84 -16.05 12.41 2.84
C ILE A 84 -17.37 12.44 3.60
N GLU A 85 -17.68 13.59 4.19
CA GLU A 85 -19.05 13.86 4.59
C GLU A 85 -19.82 13.94 3.28
N ILE A 86 -20.46 12.82 2.92
CA ILE A 86 -21.60 12.85 2.02
C ILE A 86 -22.71 13.55 2.81
N THR A 87 -22.55 14.86 3.05
CA THR A 87 -23.70 15.70 3.35
C THR A 87 -24.63 15.47 2.17
N SER A 88 -25.85 15.03 2.45
CA SER A 88 -26.94 15.02 1.49
C SER A 88 -27.13 16.45 1.00
N SER A 89 -26.28 16.86 0.06
CA SER A 89 -26.37 18.13 -0.62
C SER A 89 -27.62 18.07 -1.48
N PRO A 90 -28.37 19.17 -1.61
CA PRO A 90 -29.49 19.25 -2.53
C PRO A 90 -29.06 18.72 -3.90
N ARG A 91 -29.94 17.94 -4.53
CA ARG A 91 -29.70 17.23 -5.81
C ARG A 91 -29.21 18.17 -6.93
N ASP A 92 -29.40 19.47 -6.72
CA ASP A 92 -29.07 20.64 -7.52
C ASP A 92 -27.56 20.95 -7.64
N LYS A 93 -26.69 20.34 -6.82
CA LYS A 93 -25.20 20.46 -6.97
C LYS A 93 -24.52 19.20 -7.48
N LEU A 94 -25.30 18.19 -7.90
CA LEU A 94 -24.76 16.93 -8.39
C LEU A 94 -24.04 17.10 -9.73
N GLU A 95 -24.59 17.89 -10.64
CA GLU A 95 -23.99 18.15 -11.95
C GLU A 95 -22.60 18.80 -11.82
N GLU A 96 -22.47 19.84 -10.98
CA GLU A 96 -21.20 20.51 -10.74
C GLU A 96 -20.13 19.55 -10.18
N ARG A 97 -20.54 18.64 -9.28
CA ARG A 97 -19.65 17.62 -8.71
C ARG A 97 -19.26 16.54 -9.73
N VAL A 98 -20.18 16.13 -10.61
CA VAL A 98 -19.91 15.19 -11.70
C VAL A 98 -18.93 15.81 -12.70
N THR A 99 -19.16 17.06 -13.11
CA THR A 99 -18.24 17.78 -14.01
C THR A 99 -16.84 17.94 -13.40
N LEU A 100 -16.74 18.21 -12.09
CA LEU A 100 -15.45 18.28 -11.40
C LEU A 100 -14.72 16.93 -11.42
N LEU A 101 -15.47 15.84 -11.22
CA LEU A 101 -14.95 14.46 -11.25
C LEU A 101 -14.48 14.05 -12.66
N GLU A 102 -15.24 14.37 -13.70
CA GLU A 102 -14.89 14.12 -15.10
C GLU A 102 -13.61 14.87 -15.50
N ARG A 103 -13.48 16.13 -15.05
CA ARG A 103 -12.28 16.93 -15.29
C ARG A 103 -11.06 16.33 -14.59
N PHE A 104 -11.22 15.88 -13.35
CA PHE A 104 -10.15 15.24 -12.59
C PHE A 104 -9.72 13.90 -13.20
N ALA A 105 -10.68 13.06 -13.63
CA ALA A 105 -10.39 11.80 -14.31
C ALA A 105 -9.67 12.02 -15.65
N THR A 106 -10.05 13.07 -16.39
CA THR A 106 -9.40 13.46 -17.65
C THR A 106 -7.96 13.93 -17.42
N ASP A 107 -7.72 14.75 -16.39
CA ASP A 107 -6.37 15.21 -16.03
C ASP A 107 -5.45 14.05 -15.66
N ILE A 108 -5.93 13.11 -14.84
CA ILE A 108 -5.18 11.89 -14.50
C ILE A 108 -4.88 11.07 -15.74
N THR A 109 -5.87 10.85 -16.61
CA THR A 109 -5.70 10.07 -17.83
C THR A 109 -4.66 10.70 -18.77
N HIS A 110 -4.72 12.03 -18.95
CA HIS A 110 -3.75 12.77 -19.76
C HIS A 110 -2.33 12.68 -19.18
N ARG A 111 -2.19 12.87 -17.86
CA ARG A 111 -0.89 12.75 -17.19
C ARG A 111 -0.33 11.35 -17.31
N LEU A 112 -1.14 10.31 -17.14
CA LEU A 112 -0.69 8.92 -17.29
C LEU A 112 -0.32 8.57 -18.74
N ASN A 113 -1.07 9.05 -19.73
CA ASN A 113 -0.75 8.84 -21.15
C ASN A 113 0.57 9.48 -21.58
N LEU A 114 0.97 10.60 -20.96
CA LEU A 114 2.29 11.20 -21.19
C LEU A 114 3.44 10.33 -20.66
N TYR A 115 3.19 9.42 -19.72
CA TYR A 115 4.20 8.51 -19.18
C TYR A 115 4.22 7.14 -19.89
N THR A 116 3.21 6.79 -20.68
CA THR A 116 3.14 5.52 -21.45
C THR A 116 3.61 5.66 -22.91
N LEU A 117 3.87 6.87 -23.40
CA LEU A 117 4.56 7.12 -24.68
C LEU A 117 6.08 7.24 -24.45
N LYS A 118 6.74 6.11 -24.20
CA LYS A 118 8.19 5.93 -24.35
C LYS A 118 8.49 4.54 -24.90
#